data_AF-A0A8T6WCB4-F1
#
_entry.id   AF-A0A8T6WCB4-F1
#
_cell.length_a   1.000
_cell.length_b   1.000
_cell.length_c   1.000
_cell.angle_alpha   90.00
_cell.angle_beta   90.00
_cell.angle_gamma   90.00
#
_symmetry.space_group_name_H-M   'P 1'
#
loop_
_entity.id
_entity.type
_entity.pdbx_description
1 polymer ?
#
loop_
_entity_poly.entity_id
_entity_poly.type
_entity_poly.pdbx_seq_one_letter_code
_entity_poly.pdbx_strand_id
1 'polypeptide(L)'
;LPKEASKEKKLLKKADIKSIVAVPIVIGGALYGVLGFDCVKERTKWSDDTISILRVVSDIFANALERKRVEEAARESEEKFRSLAEKSPSMIFINQMGEIVYANEACEDIM
;
A
#
# COMPACT_ATOMS: atom_id res chain seq x y z
N LEU A 1 -17.04 18.56 -15.08
CA LEU A 1 -16.33 18.88 -13.83
C LEU A 1 -17.00 20.09 -13.18
N PRO A 2 -17.26 20.05 -11.88
CA PRO A 2 -17.85 21.15 -11.12
C PRO A 2 -16.87 22.34 -11.05
N LYS A 3 -17.34 23.52 -10.58
CA LYS A 3 -16.57 24.78 -10.68
C LYS A 3 -15.32 24.78 -9.79
N GLU A 4 -15.41 24.09 -8.66
CA GLU A 4 -14.39 23.95 -7.64
C GLU A 4 -13.15 23.24 -8.18
N ALA A 5 -13.33 22.32 -9.15
CA ALA A 5 -12.27 21.54 -9.80
C ALA A 5 -11.60 22.27 -10.99
N SER A 6 -11.51 23.60 -10.94
CA SER A 6 -10.99 24.43 -12.04
C SER A 6 -9.49 24.20 -12.29
N LYS A 7 -8.71 23.92 -11.23
CA LYS A 7 -7.27 23.64 -11.33
C LYS A 7 -7.03 22.31 -12.05
N GLU A 8 -7.75 21.27 -11.66
CA GLU A 8 -7.75 19.93 -12.24
C GLU A 8 -8.15 20.00 -13.71
N LYS A 9 -9.22 20.74 -14.04
CA LYS A 9 -9.64 20.95 -15.42
C LYS A 9 -8.53 21.57 -16.28
N LYS A 10 -7.73 22.50 -15.74
CA LYS A 10 -6.57 23.07 -16.45
C LYS A 10 -5.45 22.06 -16.63
N LEU A 11 -5.15 21.25 -15.61
CA LEU A 11 -4.11 20.20 -15.68
C LEU A 11 -4.47 19.14 -16.71
N LEU A 12 -5.70 18.63 -16.69
CA LEU A 12 -6.19 17.64 -17.65
C LEU A 12 -6.09 18.16 -19.09
N LYS A 13 -6.44 19.43 -19.32
CA LYS A 13 -6.29 20.06 -20.63
C LYS A 13 -4.84 20.19 -21.07
N LYS A 14 -3.92 20.51 -20.17
CA LYS A 14 -2.48 20.58 -20.48
C LYS A 14 -1.90 19.21 -20.87
N ALA A 15 -2.48 18.14 -20.36
CA ALA A 15 -2.11 16.76 -20.69
C ALA A 15 -2.87 16.19 -21.91
N ASP A 16 -3.61 17.03 -22.66
CA ASP A 16 -4.49 16.62 -23.76
C ASP A 16 -5.50 15.52 -23.42
N ILE A 17 -5.85 15.39 -22.14
CA ILE A 17 -6.85 14.43 -21.67
C ILE A 17 -8.23 14.89 -22.12
N LYS A 18 -8.86 14.07 -22.97
CA LYS A 18 -10.19 14.33 -23.56
C LYS A 18 -11.33 13.80 -22.70
N SER A 19 -11.10 12.68 -22.02
CA SER A 19 -12.00 12.05 -21.06
C SER A 19 -11.20 11.33 -19.98
N ILE A 20 -11.73 11.29 -18.77
CA ILE A 20 -11.14 10.56 -17.65
C ILE A 20 -12.27 9.94 -16.81
N VAL A 21 -12.04 8.74 -16.30
CA VAL A 21 -12.80 8.14 -15.20
C VAL A 21 -11.84 7.88 -14.04
N ALA A 22 -12.29 8.10 -12.82
CA ALA A 22 -11.53 7.77 -11.63
C ALA A 22 -12.42 6.98 -10.68
N VAL A 23 -11.90 5.89 -10.14
CA VAL A 23 -12.55 5.07 -9.11
C VAL A 23 -11.73 5.16 -7.81
N PRO A 24 -12.39 5.18 -6.64
CA PRO A 24 -11.68 5.30 -5.38
C PRO A 24 -10.98 3.99 -5.01
N ILE A 25 -9.77 4.08 -4.48
CA ILE A 25 -9.09 2.99 -3.78
C ILE A 25 -9.37 3.20 -2.30
N VAL A 26 -10.16 2.32 -1.71
CA VAL A 26 -10.60 2.42 -0.30
C VAL A 26 -10.02 1.25 0.48
N ILE A 27 -9.32 1.56 1.58
CA ILE A 27 -8.70 0.57 2.48
C ILE A 27 -9.24 0.84 3.88
N GLY A 28 -9.81 -0.17 4.54
CA GLY A 28 -10.38 -0.02 5.89
C GLY A 28 -11.48 1.05 6.01
N GLY A 29 -12.22 1.32 4.92
CA GLY A 29 -13.24 2.38 4.87
C GLY A 29 -12.70 3.80 4.65
N ALA A 30 -11.38 3.99 4.61
CA ALA A 30 -10.74 5.27 4.32
C ALA A 30 -10.32 5.37 2.86
N LEU A 31 -10.49 6.54 2.24
CA LEU A 31 -9.98 6.82 0.90
C LEU A 31 -8.45 6.85 0.94
N TYR A 32 -7.82 5.86 0.34
CA TYR A 32 -6.38 5.77 0.23
C TYR A 32 -5.86 6.52 -1.01
N GLY A 33 -6.64 6.52 -2.08
CA GLY A 33 -6.28 7.19 -3.32
C GLY A 33 -7.32 6.98 -4.41
N VAL A 34 -6.92 7.23 -5.64
CA VAL A 34 -7.78 7.04 -6.82
C VAL A 34 -7.03 6.28 -7.91
N LEU A 35 -7.75 5.41 -8.61
CA LEU A 35 -7.28 4.81 -9.85
C LEU A 35 -7.94 5.56 -11.01
N GLY A 36 -7.12 6.29 -11.78
CA GLY A 36 -7.56 7.10 -12.91
C GLY A 36 -7.26 6.43 -14.25
N PHE A 37 -8.24 6.47 -15.16
CA PHE A 37 -8.10 6.04 -16.55
C PHE A 37 -8.49 7.20 -17.46
N ASP A 38 -7.52 7.67 -18.26
CA ASP A 38 -7.71 8.76 -19.19
C ASP A 38 -7.64 8.31 -20.66
N CYS A 39 -8.21 9.12 -21.54
CA CYS A 39 -8.07 8.97 -22.98
C CYS A 39 -7.67 10.31 -23.59
N VAL A 40 -6.60 10.31 -24.38
CA VAL A 40 -6.05 11.48 -25.08
C VAL A 40 -6.37 11.50 -26.57
N LYS A 41 -6.70 10.35 -27.16
CA LYS A 41 -6.97 10.24 -28.62
C LYS A 41 -8.36 10.73 -28.98
N GLU A 42 -9.37 10.28 -28.27
CA GLU A 42 -10.77 10.64 -28.52
C GLU A 42 -11.55 10.79 -27.20
N ARG A 43 -12.76 11.35 -27.28
CA ARG A 43 -13.62 11.47 -26.09
C ARG A 43 -14.36 10.15 -25.90
N THR A 44 -14.00 9.41 -24.87
CA THR A 44 -14.66 8.16 -24.48
C THR A 44 -15.85 8.44 -23.55
N LYS A 45 -16.97 7.74 -23.77
CA LYS A 45 -18.04 7.60 -22.78
C LYS A 45 -17.79 6.34 -21.96
N TRP A 46 -17.82 6.47 -20.64
CA TRP A 46 -17.64 5.36 -19.73
C TRP A 46 -19.02 4.84 -19.31
N SER A 47 -19.36 3.60 -19.68
CA SER A 47 -20.61 2.98 -19.27
C SER A 47 -20.58 2.57 -17.80
N ASP A 48 -21.74 2.42 -17.18
CA ASP A 48 -21.85 1.94 -15.80
C ASP A 48 -21.25 0.54 -15.61
N ASP A 49 -21.35 -0.34 -16.62
CA ASP A 49 -20.68 -1.65 -16.63
C ASP A 49 -19.15 -1.50 -16.59
N THR A 50 -18.61 -0.59 -17.41
CA THR A 50 -17.16 -0.31 -17.41
C THR A 50 -16.72 0.22 -16.05
N ILE A 51 -17.47 1.18 -15.49
CA ILE A 51 -17.18 1.75 -14.17
C ILE A 51 -17.24 0.65 -13.10
N SER A 52 -18.18 -0.28 -13.20
CA SER A 52 -18.34 -1.40 -12.26
C SER A 52 -17.13 -2.35 -12.31
N ILE A 53 -16.64 -2.68 -13.51
CA ILE A 53 -15.42 -3.47 -13.67
C ILE A 53 -14.21 -2.73 -13.09
N LEU A 54 -14.08 -1.42 -13.35
CA LEU A 54 -12.99 -0.62 -12.80
C LEU A 54 -13.03 -0.58 -11.28
N ARG A 55 -14.21 -0.60 -10.65
CA ARG A 55 -14.33 -0.71 -9.18
C ARG A 55 -13.80 -2.04 -8.66
N VAL A 56 -14.13 -3.16 -9.31
CA VAL A 56 -13.57 -4.48 -8.95
C VAL A 56 -12.04 -4.48 -9.05
N VAL A 57 -11.50 -3.86 -10.11
CA VAL A 57 -10.05 -3.69 -10.26
C VAL A 57 -9.48 -2.84 -9.12
N SER A 58 -10.15 -1.75 -8.74
CA SER A 58 -9.77 -0.91 -7.61
C SER A 58 -9.73 -1.69 -6.29
N ASP A 59 -10.70 -2.56 -6.04
CA ASP A 59 -10.76 -3.40 -4.83
C ASP A 59 -9.60 -4.42 -4.79
N ILE A 60 -9.22 -4.98 -5.95
CA ILE A 60 -8.03 -5.84 -6.07
C ILE A 60 -6.76 -5.06 -5.71
N PHE A 61 -6.61 -3.83 -6.22
CA PHE A 61 -5.48 -2.96 -5.87
C PHE A 61 -5.50 -2.60 -4.38
N ALA A 62 -6.65 -2.28 -3.81
CA ALA A 62 -6.80 -1.98 -2.39
C ALA A 62 -6.30 -3.14 -1.52
N ASN A 63 -6.76 -4.37 -1.81
CA ASN A 63 -6.34 -5.57 -1.09
C ASN A 63 -4.83 -5.84 -1.22
N ALA A 64 -4.27 -5.65 -2.42
CA ALA A 64 -2.83 -5.83 -2.64
C ALA A 64 -1.98 -4.79 -1.90
N LEU A 65 -2.41 -3.52 -1.93
CA LEU A 65 -1.75 -2.43 -1.21
C LEU A 65 -1.82 -2.64 0.32
N GLU A 66 -2.97 -3.05 0.83
CA GLU A 66 -3.15 -3.35 2.25
C GLU A 66 -2.25 -4.50 2.70
N ARG A 67 -2.24 -5.61 1.95
CA ARG A 67 -1.36 -6.75 2.23
C ARG A 67 0.11 -6.34 2.27
N LYS A 68 0.57 -5.62 1.24
CA LYS A 68 1.95 -5.13 1.16
C LYS A 68 2.31 -4.26 2.36
N ARG A 69 1.41 -3.36 2.77
CA ARG A 69 1.62 -2.48 3.94
C ARG A 69 1.77 -3.27 5.24
N VAL A 70 0.94 -4.30 5.42
CA VAL A 70 0.99 -5.17 6.62
C VAL A 70 2.29 -5.96 6.65
N GLU A 71 2.69 -6.55 5.51
CA GLU A 71 3.95 -7.29 5.37
C GLU A 71 5.17 -6.39 5.62
N GLU A 72 5.21 -5.19 5.04
CA GLU A 72 6.29 -4.22 5.25
C GLU A 72 6.38 -3.77 6.72
N ALA A 73 5.24 -3.50 7.36
CA ALA A 73 5.23 -3.13 8.78
C ALA A 73 5.73 -4.27 9.68
N ALA A 74 5.37 -5.52 9.38
CA ALA A 74 5.87 -6.70 10.10
C ALA A 74 7.39 -6.85 9.91
N ARG A 75 7.87 -6.75 8.66
CA ARG A 75 9.30 -6.82 8.33
C ARG A 75 10.10 -5.72 9.03
N GLU A 76 9.64 -4.48 8.99
CA GLU A 76 10.30 -3.37 9.67
C GLU A 76 10.35 -3.56 11.19
N SER A 77 9.29 -4.11 11.78
CA SER A 77 9.25 -4.42 13.22
C SER A 77 10.26 -5.52 13.58
N GLU A 78 10.35 -6.57 12.77
CA GLU A 78 11.32 -7.64 12.97
C GLU A 78 12.76 -7.14 12.81
N GLU A 79 13.05 -6.35 11.78
CA GLU A 79 14.38 -5.76 11.55
C GLU A 79 14.79 -4.83 12.69
N LYS A 80 13.86 -4.02 13.20
CA LYS A 80 14.09 -3.17 14.38
C LYS A 80 14.37 -4.01 15.62
N PHE A 81 13.57 -5.05 15.88
CA PHE A 81 13.79 -5.97 16.99
C PHE A 81 15.17 -6.63 16.89
N ARG A 82 15.49 -7.24 15.74
CA ARG A 82 16.77 -7.90 15.49
C ARG A 82 17.94 -6.94 15.68
N SER A 83 17.86 -5.73 15.13
CA SER A 83 18.94 -4.74 15.29
C SER A 83 19.19 -4.35 16.75
N LEU A 84 18.13 -4.23 17.56
CA LEU A 84 18.24 -3.91 18.98
C LEU A 84 18.72 -5.12 19.80
N ALA A 85 18.22 -6.31 19.49
CA ALA A 85 18.54 -7.53 20.22
C ALA A 85 19.99 -7.98 19.96
N GLU A 86 20.47 -7.96 18.71
CA GLU A 86 21.86 -8.32 18.39
C GLU A 86 22.88 -7.36 19.02
N LYS A 87 22.55 -6.07 19.11
CA LYS A 87 23.46 -5.06 19.72
C LYS A 87 23.33 -4.99 21.24
N SER A 88 22.46 -5.79 21.85
CA SER A 88 22.27 -5.79 23.29
C SER A 88 23.44 -6.49 23.97
N PRO A 89 24.03 -5.88 25.03
CA PRO A 89 25.07 -6.53 25.83
C PRO A 89 24.50 -7.65 26.74
N SER A 90 23.18 -7.82 26.80
CA SER A 90 22.52 -8.87 27.57
C SER A 90 22.10 -10.02 26.66
N MET A 91 22.17 -11.24 27.17
CA MET A 91 21.58 -12.42 26.54
C MET A 91 20.07 -12.22 26.33
N ILE A 92 19.64 -12.36 25.09
CA ILE A 92 18.24 -12.33 24.68
C ILE A 92 17.97 -13.61 23.90
N PHE A 93 17.03 -14.40 24.38
CA PHE A 93 16.54 -15.59 23.67
C PHE A 93 15.02 -15.66 23.73
N ILE A 94 14.41 -16.29 22.73
CA ILE A 94 12.97 -16.56 22.67
C ILE A 94 12.78 -18.07 22.72
N ASN A 95 12.07 -18.55 23.74
CA ASN A 95 11.66 -19.94 23.85
C ASN A 95 10.18 -20.06 23.47
N GLN A 96 9.87 -20.92 22.50
CA GLN A 96 8.51 -21.30 22.13
C GLN A 96 8.35 -22.81 22.34
N MET A 97 7.44 -23.18 23.26
CA MET A 97 7.11 -24.58 23.55
C MET A 97 8.32 -25.48 23.89
N GLY A 98 9.34 -24.92 24.55
CA GLY A 98 10.55 -25.64 24.92
C GLY A 98 11.68 -25.53 23.90
N GLU A 99 11.41 -25.01 22.70
CA GLU A 99 12.42 -24.80 21.66
C GLU A 99 12.90 -23.35 21.65
N ILE A 100 14.22 -23.15 21.60
CA ILE A 100 14.81 -21.81 21.42
C ILE A 100 14.72 -21.48 19.93
N VAL A 101 13.87 -20.53 19.58
CA VAL A 101 13.62 -20.10 18.18
C VAL A 101 14.43 -18.86 17.79
N TYR A 102 15.06 -18.20 18.76
CA TYR A 102 15.93 -17.05 18.58
C TYR A 102 16.88 -16.93 19.77
N ALA A 103 18.14 -16.60 19.52
CA ALA A 103 19.14 -16.19 20.51
C ALA A 103 20.06 -15.15 19.85
N ASN A 104 20.41 -14.07 20.56
CA ASN A 104 21.34 -13.05 20.08
C ASN A 104 22.81 -13.45 20.32
N GLU A 105 23.75 -12.74 19.68
CA GLU A 105 25.21 -13.00 19.78
C GLU A 105 25.72 -13.09 21.24
N ALA A 106 25.19 -12.30 22.18
CA ALA A 106 25.59 -12.33 23.59
C ALA A 106 25.36 -13.69 24.29
N CYS A 107 24.55 -14.58 23.71
CA CYS A 107 24.37 -15.94 24.21
C CYS A 107 25.57 -16.86 23.89
N GLU A 108 26.39 -16.53 22.90
CA GLU A 108 27.55 -17.32 22.49
C GLU A 108 28.76 -17.10 23.42
N ASP A 109 28.93 -15.89 23.96
CA ASP A 109 30.07 -15.50 24.81
C ASP A 109 30.14 -16.21 26.18
N ILE A 110 29.13 -17.00 26.55
CA ILE A 110 29.02 -17.67 27.86
C ILE A 110 29.29 -19.20 27.76
N MET A 111 29.49 -19.75 26.56
CA MET A 111 29.93 -21.14 26.36
C MET A 111 31.45 -21.27 26.25
#